data_AF-X1RPQ0-F1
#
_entry.id   AF-X1RPQ0-F1
#
_cell.length_a   1.000
_cell.length_b   1.000
_cell.length_c   1.000
_cell.angle_alpha   90.00
_cell.angle_beta   90.00
_cell.angle_gamma   90.00
#
_symmetry.space_group_name_H-M   'P 1'
#
loop_
_entity.id
_entity.type
_entity.pdbx_description
1 polymer ?
#
loop_
_entity_poly.entity_id
_entity_poly.type
_entity_poly.pdbx_seq_one_letter_code
_entity_poly.pdbx_strand_id
1 'polypeptide(L)'
;GKYVAHLFGQYNYGLDQQHTDYNALEKAFITLFYKSKVMNKSVAIPFNIGCCRGGGNWSIVFDMIERVFGDYDITIYKLDKG
;
A
#
# COMPACT_ATOMS: atom_id res chain seq x y z
N GLY A 1 -12.02 -16.68 -5.27
CA GLY A 1 -10.61 -16.70 -5.74
C GLY A 1 -9.77 -15.69 -4.97
N LYS A 2 -8.47 -15.68 -5.25
CA LYS A 2 -7.51 -14.63 -4.83
C LYS A 2 -7.38 -13.60 -5.97
N TYR A 3 -7.09 -12.35 -5.63
CA TYR A 3 -6.95 -11.26 -6.60
C TYR A 3 -5.63 -10.53 -6.35
N VAL A 4 -5.05 -9.97 -7.42
CA VAL A 4 -3.92 -9.06 -7.34
C VAL A 4 -4.42 -7.67 -7.71
N ALA A 5 -4.20 -6.70 -6.82
CA ALA A 5 -4.56 -5.30 -7.05
C ALA A 5 -3.30 -4.50 -7.35
N HIS A 6 -3.22 -3.94 -8.56
CA HIS A 6 -2.15 -3.01 -8.94
C HIS A 6 -2.48 -1.62 -8.40
N LEU A 7 -1.71 -1.13 -7.44
CA LEU A 7 -1.86 0.20 -6.86
C LEU A 7 -0.88 1.17 -7.53
N PHE A 8 -1.41 2.07 -8.35
CA PHE A 8 -0.61 3.06 -9.09
C PHE A 8 -0.29 4.28 -8.22
N GLY A 9 0.63 4.11 -7.27
CA GLY A 9 1.10 5.17 -6.34
C GLY A 9 2.47 5.75 -6.70
N GLN A 10 3.02 5.44 -7.88
CA GLN A 10 4.35 5.83 -8.31
C GLN A 10 4.35 6.06 -9.82
N TYR A 11 4.94 7.16 -10.29
CA TYR A 11 5.01 7.50 -11.72
C TYR A 11 6.35 7.10 -12.37
N ASN A 12 7.47 7.47 -11.75
CA ASN A 12 8.83 7.18 -12.21
C ASN A 12 9.49 6.09 -11.34
N TYR A 13 10.74 5.72 -11.61
CA TYR A 13 11.49 4.75 -10.81
C TYR A 13 12.95 5.21 -10.65
N GLY A 14 13.62 4.77 -9.60
CA GLY A 14 15.02 5.12 -9.34
C GLY A 14 15.37 5.03 -7.86
N LEU A 15 16.58 5.48 -7.51
CA LEU A 15 17.05 5.64 -6.12
C LEU A 15 17.48 7.08 -5.82
N ASP A 16 17.29 7.97 -6.78
CA ASP A 16 17.73 9.36 -6.81
C ASP A 16 16.79 10.30 -6.05
N GLN A 17 15.50 9.99 -6.00
CA GLN A 17 14.49 10.82 -5.36
C GLN A 17 13.25 10.02 -4.91
N GLN A 18 12.32 10.70 -4.25
CA GLN A 18 10.98 10.17 -4.00
C GLN A 18 10.19 10.09 -5.32
N HIS A 19 9.82 8.87 -5.70
CA HIS A 19 8.97 8.57 -6.85
C HIS A 19 7.54 8.21 -6.45
N THR A 20 7.33 7.83 -5.19
CA THR A 20 6.00 7.61 -4.63
C THR A 20 5.25 8.93 -4.49
N ASP A 21 4.09 8.98 -5.11
CA ASP A 21 3.10 10.03 -4.92
C ASP A 21 2.15 9.58 -3.80
N TYR A 22 2.28 10.21 -2.64
CA TYR A 22 1.48 9.91 -1.46
C TYR A 22 -0.03 10.07 -1.70
N ASN A 23 -0.44 11.09 -2.46
CA ASN A 23 -1.85 11.31 -2.76
C ASN A 23 -2.39 10.21 -3.69
N ALA A 24 -1.59 9.76 -4.66
CA ALA A 24 -1.97 8.66 -5.54
C ALA A 24 -2.03 7.33 -4.80
N LEU A 25 -1.05 7.06 -3.93
CA LEU A 25 -1.01 5.84 -3.12
C LEU A 25 -2.20 5.77 -2.16
N GLU A 26 -2.52 6.87 -1.47
CA GLU A 26 -3.67 6.92 -0.57
C GLU A 26 -5.00 6.72 -1.32
N LYS A 27 -5.18 7.37 -2.48
CA LYS A 27 -6.36 7.14 -3.34
C LYS A 27 -6.46 5.68 -3.79
N ALA A 28 -5.34 5.04 -4.07
CA ALA A 28 -5.29 3.62 -4.43
C ALA A 28 -5.68 2.72 -3.23
N PHE A 29 -5.22 3.04 -2.02
CA PHE A 29 -5.64 2.36 -0.79
C PHE A 29 -7.14 2.50 -0.52
N ILE A 30 -7.69 3.70 -0.64
CA ILE A 30 -9.13 3.95 -0.47
C ILE A 30 -9.94 3.12 -1.48
N THR A 31 -9.49 3.09 -2.74
CA THR A 31 -10.14 2.28 -3.78
C THR A 31 -10.05 0.79 -3.49
N LEU A 32 -8.90 0.32 -3.02
CA LEU A 32 -8.69 -1.08 -2.63
C LEU A 32 -9.64 -1.46 -1.48
N PHE A 33 -9.76 -0.64 -0.45
CA PHE A 33 -10.66 -0.84 0.69
C PHE A 33 -12.13 -1.00 0.26
N TYR A 34 -12.64 -0.10 -0.58
CA TYR A 34 -14.03 -0.22 -1.05
C TYR A 34 -14.24 -1.48 -1.89
N LYS A 35 -13.30 -1.81 -2.78
CA LYS A 35 -13.37 -3.03 -3.59
C LYS A 35 -13.31 -4.29 -2.73
N SER A 36 -12.40 -4.34 -1.75
CA SER A 36 -12.26 -5.49 -0.86
C SER A 36 -13.51 -5.69 0.00
N LYS A 37 -14.12 -4.60 0.49
CA LYS A 37 -15.41 -4.65 1.20
C LYS A 37 -16.52 -5.23 0.34
N VAL A 38 -16.72 -4.70 -0.86
CA VAL A 38 -17.76 -5.18 -1.80
C VAL A 38 -17.56 -6.66 -2.16
N MET A 39 -16.30 -7.10 -2.26
CA MET A 39 -15.96 -8.48 -2.61
C MET A 39 -15.89 -9.42 -1.40
N ASN A 40 -16.08 -8.92 -0.18
CA ASN A 40 -15.89 -9.63 1.08
C ASN A 40 -14.52 -10.36 1.14
N LYS A 41 -13.43 -9.60 1.00
CA LYS A 41 -12.04 -10.10 1.00
C LYS A 41 -11.16 -9.34 1.96
N SER A 42 -10.29 -10.03 2.69
CA SER A 42 -9.19 -9.39 3.41
C SER A 42 -8.13 -8.84 2.45
N VAL A 43 -7.28 -7.94 2.96
CA VAL A 43 -6.20 -7.30 2.20
C VAL A 43 -4.85 -7.76 2.72
N ALA A 44 -3.92 -8.02 1.80
CA ALA A 44 -2.53 -8.32 2.10
C ALA A 44 -1.63 -7.37 1.32
N ILE A 45 -0.70 -6.69 2.00
CA ILE A 45 0.27 -5.79 1.37
C ILE A 45 1.69 -6.08 1.86
N PRO A 46 2.73 -5.84 1.04
CA PRO A 46 4.10 -5.97 1.49
C PRO A 46 4.49 -4.83 2.46
N PHE A 47 5.28 -5.17 3.47
CA PHE A 47 5.98 -4.20 4.30
C PHE A 47 6.82 -3.28 3.42
N ASN A 48 6.84 -1.98 3.73
CA ASN A 48 7.51 -0.93 2.94
C ASN A 48 6.97 -0.75 1.51
N ILE A 49 5.68 -1.03 1.26
CA ILE A 49 5.03 -0.65 -0.01
C ILE A 49 5.22 0.84 -0.29
N GLY A 50 5.72 1.20 -1.48
CA GLY A 50 6.03 2.58 -1.86
C GLY A 50 7.30 3.18 -1.22
N CYS A 51 7.94 2.53 -0.24
CA CYS A 51 9.04 3.17 0.48
C CYS A 51 10.42 2.89 -0.11
N CYS A 52 10.75 1.62 -0.39
CA CYS A 52 12.14 1.23 -0.74
C CYS A 52 12.66 1.92 -2.01
N ARG A 53 12.27 1.44 -3.20
CA ARG A 53 12.64 2.04 -4.49
C ARG A 53 11.72 3.18 -4.91
N GLY A 54 10.61 3.37 -4.19
CA GLY A 54 9.73 4.52 -4.37
C GLY A 54 10.21 5.76 -3.61
N GLY A 55 11.18 5.63 -2.71
CA GLY A 55 11.71 6.74 -1.91
C GLY A 55 10.71 7.31 -0.89
N GLY A 56 9.57 6.66 -0.67
CA GLY A 56 8.60 7.06 0.33
C GLY A 56 9.07 6.80 1.77
N ASN A 57 8.49 7.53 2.72
CA ASN A 57 8.71 7.36 4.14
C ASN A 57 7.68 6.38 4.71
N TRP A 58 8.16 5.32 5.37
CA TRP A 58 7.27 4.27 5.90
C TRP A 58 6.31 4.78 6.97
N SER A 59 6.70 5.71 7.84
CA SER A 59 5.80 6.28 8.84
C SER A 59 4.59 6.96 8.17
N ILE A 60 4.82 7.74 7.12
CA ILE A 60 3.74 8.40 6.35
C ILE A 60 2.82 7.36 5.70
N VAL A 61 3.39 6.32 5.08
CA VAL A 61 2.61 5.26 4.42
C VAL A 61 1.83 4.43 5.44
N PHE A 62 2.43 4.15 6.60
CA PHE A 62 1.79 3.42 7.68
C PHE A 62 0.61 4.20 8.25
N ASP A 63 0.77 5.51 8.50
CA ASP A 63 -0.33 6.38 8.93
C ASP A 63 -1.49 6.40 7.91
N MET A 64 -1.21 6.35 6.60
CA MET A 64 -2.25 6.19 5.58
C MET A 64 -2.96 4.86 5.67
N ILE A 65 -2.21 3.77 5.88
CA ILE A 65 -2.77 2.43 6.03
C ILE A 65 -3.70 2.39 7.25
N GLU A 66 -3.29 2.92 8.39
CA GLU A 66 -4.11 2.97 9.60
C GLU A 66 -5.38 3.81 9.40
N ARG A 67 -5.28 4.99 8.77
CA ARG A 67 -6.45 5.84 8.50
C ARG A 67 -7.45 5.19 7.54
N VAL A 68 -6.98 4.43 6.54
CA VAL A 68 -7.85 3.83 5.51
C VAL A 68 -8.41 2.47 5.95
N PHE A 69 -7.61 1.66 6.63
CA PHE A 69 -7.92 0.26 6.93
C PHE A 69 -8.04 -0.03 8.43
N GLY A 70 -8.03 0.96 9.33
CA GLY A 70 -7.95 0.76 10.78
C GLY A 70 -8.94 -0.26 11.37
N ASP A 71 -10.18 -0.29 10.85
CA ASP A 71 -11.22 -1.26 11.25
C ASP A 71 -11.41 -2.41 10.24
N TYR A 72 -10.40 -2.70 9.42
CA TYR A 72 -10.47 -3.68 8.34
C TYR A 72 -9.44 -4.78 8.48
N ASP A 73 -9.78 -5.97 7.97
CA ASP A 73 -8.86 -7.12 7.96
C ASP A 73 -7.75 -6.92 6.91
N ILE A 74 -6.66 -6.30 7.36
CA ILE A 74 -5.44 -6.07 6.58
C ILE A 74 -4.23 -6.72 7.27
N THR A 75 -3.41 -7.40 6.48
CA THR A 75 -2.13 -7.97 6.93
C THR A 75 -0.96 -7.35 6.16
N ILE A 76 0.04 -6.85 6.90
CA ILE A 76 1.30 -6.38 6.35
C ILE A 76 2.34 -7.51 6.43
N TYR A 77 2.76 -8.01 5.27
CA TYR A 77 3.73 -9.11 5.19
C TYR A 77 5.15 -8.58 5.07
N LYS A 78 6.00 -8.95 6.03
CA LYS A 78 7.45 -8.72 5.96
C LYS A 78 8.15 -10.03 5.65
N LEU A 79 8.99 -10.03 4.62
CA LEU A 79 9.84 -11.19 4.32
C LEU A 79 10.91 -11.29 5.40
N ASP A 80 10.89 -12.39 6.14
CA ASP A 80 11.95 -12.72 7.07
C ASP A 80 13.20 -13.15 6.29
N LYS A 81 14.36 -12.64 6.68
CA LYS A 81 15.62 -12.89 5.94
C LYS A 81 16.48 -14.00 6.56
N GLY A 82 16.01 -14.65 7.62
CA GLY A 82 16.77 -15.65 8.36
C GLY A 82 17.81 -15.03 9.28
#